data_AF-A0A850YRD9-F1
#
_entry.id   AF-A0A850YRD9-F1
#
_cell.length_a   1.000
_cell.length_b   1.000
_cell.length_c   1.000
_cell.angle_alpha   90.00
_cell.angle_beta   90.00
_cell.angle_gamma   90.00
#
_symmetry.space_group_name_H-M   'P 1'
#
loop_
_entity.id
_entity.type
_entity.pdbx_description
1 polymer ?
#
loop_
_entity_poly.entity_id
_entity_poly.type
_entity_poly.pdbx_seq_one_letter_code
_entity_poly.pdbx_strand_id
1 'polypeptide(L)'
;KKELSATKKDRVNHCLTICENIVAQSLRNSPEFQKLLGIAMELFLLCSEDAESDVRMVADECLNKVIKALMDSNLPRLQLELYKEIKK
;
A
#
# COMPACT_ATOMS: atom_id res chain seq x y z
N LYS A 1 -13.18 -17.18 -17.82
CA LYS A 1 -12.54 -17.38 -16.50
C LYS A 1 -13.27 -16.48 -15.51
N LYS A 2 -14.00 -17.01 -14.53
CA LYS A 2 -14.49 -16.18 -13.41
C LYS A 2 -13.25 -15.76 -12.64
N GLU A 3 -12.87 -14.50 -12.71
CA GLU A 3 -11.99 -13.93 -11.70
C GLU A 3 -12.70 -14.14 -10.36
N LEU A 4 -12.14 -15.01 -9.53
CA LEU A 4 -12.60 -15.18 -8.16
C LEU A 4 -12.30 -13.84 -7.48
N SER A 5 -13.33 -13.02 -7.25
CA SER A 5 -13.16 -11.80 -6.47
C SER A 5 -12.60 -12.21 -5.11
N ALA A 6 -11.41 -11.72 -4.76
CA ALA A 6 -10.82 -11.97 -3.46
C ALA A 6 -11.84 -11.62 -2.37
N THR A 7 -12.00 -12.47 -1.35
CA THR A 7 -13.00 -12.21 -0.30
C THR A 7 -12.61 -10.94 0.45
N LYS A 8 -13.57 -10.29 1.11
CA LYS A 8 -13.31 -9.13 1.99
C LYS A 8 -12.14 -9.41 2.95
N LYS A 9 -12.14 -10.59 3.56
CA LYS A 9 -11.12 -11.04 4.50
C LYS A 9 -9.73 -11.12 3.84
N ASP A 10 -9.66 -11.64 2.61
CA ASP A 10 -8.39 -11.75 1.88
C ASP A 10 -7.83 -10.37 1.55
N ARG A 11 -8.68 -9.41 1.16
CA ARG A 11 -8.25 -8.03 0.84
C ARG A 11 -7.73 -7.29 2.07
N VAL A 12 -8.43 -7.42 3.21
CA VAL A 12 -7.95 -6.90 4.50
C VAL A 12 -6.59 -7.50 4.85
N ASN A 13 -6.47 -8.83 4.83
CA ASN A 13 -5.22 -9.51 5.14
C ASN A 13 -4.09 -9.11 4.19
N HIS A 14 -4.41 -8.89 2.92
CA HIS A 14 -3.43 -8.47 1.93
C HIS A 14 -2.86 -7.09 2.22
N CYS A 15 -3.72 -6.12 2.57
CA CYS A 15 -3.28 -4.78 2.98
C CYS A 15 -2.34 -4.84 4.19
N LEU A 16 -2.72 -5.60 5.23
CA LEU A 16 -1.92 -5.78 6.44
C LEU A 16 -0.56 -6.41 6.14
N THR A 17 -0.56 -7.51 5.39
CA THR A 17 0.67 -8.25 5.05
C THR A 17 1.64 -7.37 4.26
N ILE A 18 1.14 -6.63 3.27
CA ILE A 18 2.00 -5.73 2.48
C ILE A 18 2.53 -4.60 3.36
N CYS A 19 1.69 -4.01 4.21
CA CYS A 19 2.12 -2.96 5.12
C CYS A 19 3.27 -3.43 6.01
N GLU A 20 3.15 -4.61 6.63
CA GLU A 20 4.17 -5.20 7.49
C GLU A 20 5.50 -5.42 6.76
N ASN A 21 5.45 -5.94 5.53
CA ASN A 21 6.64 -6.18 4.73
C ASN A 21 7.33 -4.89 4.29
N ILE A 22 6.57 -3.87 3.87
CA ILE A 22 7.12 -2.58 3.45
C ILE A 22 7.77 -1.82 4.61
N VAL A 23 7.20 -1.91 5.81
CA VAL A 23 7.79 -1.26 6.98
C VAL A 23 8.94 -2.08 7.58
N ALA A 24 9.10 -3.36 7.25
CA ALA A 24 10.21 -4.18 7.73
C ALA A 24 11.56 -3.68 7.19
N GLN A 25 12.54 -3.49 8.08
CA GLN A 25 13.85 -2.93 7.72
C GLN A 25 14.62 -3.80 6.72
N SER A 26 14.46 -5.13 6.77
CA SER A 26 15.16 -6.07 5.89
C SER A 26 14.82 -5.85 4.42
N LEU A 27 13.56 -5.50 4.10
CA LEU A 27 13.13 -5.30 2.74
C LEU A 27 13.54 -3.92 2.20
N ARG A 28 13.72 -2.91 3.05
CA ARG A 28 14.08 -1.53 2.65
C ARG A 28 15.45 -1.43 1.97
N ASN A 29 16.35 -2.35 2.28
CA ASN A 29 17.70 -2.39 1.70
C ASN A 29 17.76 -3.17 0.37
N SER A 30 16.67 -3.80 -0.05
CA SER A 30 16.62 -4.50 -1.34
C SER A 30 16.61 -3.51 -2.50
N PRO A 31 17.33 -3.78 -3.60
CA PRO A 31 17.29 -2.93 -4.79
C PRO A 31 15.89 -2.87 -5.44
N GLU A 32 15.05 -3.86 -5.19
CA GLU A 32 13.66 -3.92 -5.65
C GLU A 32 12.70 -3.10 -4.77
N PHE A 33 13.15 -2.59 -3.62
CA PHE A 33 12.28 -1.92 -2.65
C PHE A 33 11.49 -0.77 -3.26
N GLN A 34 12.12 0.06 -4.09
CA GLN A 34 11.45 1.20 -4.73
C GLN A 34 10.28 0.76 -5.62
N LYS A 35 10.43 -0.37 -6.32
CA LYS A 35 9.36 -0.94 -7.14
C LYS A 35 8.24 -1.50 -6.27
N LEU A 36 8.60 -2.22 -5.21
CA LEU A 36 7.64 -2.79 -4.26
C LEU A 36 6.83 -1.71 -3.53
N LEU A 37 7.50 -0.62 -3.11
CA LEU A 37 6.85 0.53 -2.50
C LEU A 37 5.83 1.17 -3.45
N GLY A 38 6.18 1.32 -4.74
CA GLY A 38 5.25 1.82 -5.74
C GLY A 38 3.99 0.96 -5.86
N ILE A 39 4.16 -0.35 -5.96
CA ILE A 39 3.04 -1.31 -6.04
C ILE A 39 2.19 -1.27 -4.76
N ALA A 40 2.83 -1.19 -3.59
CA ALA A 40 2.12 -1.12 -2.32
C ALA A 40 1.29 0.17 -2.19
N MET A 41 1.85 1.32 -2.57
CA MET A 41 1.13 2.60 -2.57
C MET A 41 -0.10 2.56 -3.48
N GLU A 42 0.06 2.08 -4.71
CA GLU A 42 -1.06 1.94 -5.66
C GLU A 42 -2.14 1.00 -5.13
N LEU A 43 -1.75 -0.13 -4.53
CA LEU A 43 -2.70 -1.05 -3.92
C LEU A 43 -3.48 -0.41 -2.76
N PHE A 44 -2.81 0.30 -1.85
CA PHE A 44 -3.50 0.93 -0.72
C PHE A 44 -4.49 1.98 -1.20
N LEU A 45 -4.10 2.81 -2.18
CA LEU A 45 -4.99 3.81 -2.76
C LEU A 45 -6.20 3.15 -3.45
N LEU A 46 -6.00 2.08 -4.21
CA LEU A 46 -7.08 1.28 -4.79
C LEU A 46 -8.01 0.69 -3.72
N CYS A 47 -7.46 0.12 -2.65
CA CYS A 47 -8.25 -0.44 -1.55
C CYS A 47 -8.96 0.64 -0.72
N SER A 48 -8.51 1.89 -0.78
CA SER A 48 -9.19 3.03 -0.15
C SER A 48 -10.50 3.38 -0.88
N GLU A 49 -10.68 2.90 -2.11
CA GLU A 49 -11.92 3.02 -2.90
C GLU A 49 -12.79 1.75 -2.87
N ASP A 50 -12.43 0.75 -2.06
CA ASP A 50 -13.17 -0.51 -1.99
C ASP A 50 -14.61 -0.30 -1.52
N ALA A 51 -15.56 -1.12 -2.00
CA ALA A 51 -16.96 -1.04 -1.58
C ALA A 51 -17.15 -1.36 -0.09
N GLU A 52 -16.29 -2.21 0.49
CA GLU A 52 -16.34 -2.64 1.88
C GLU A 52 -15.65 -1.63 2.81
N SER A 53 -16.37 -1.13 3.82
CA SER A 53 -15.84 -0.15 4.79
C SER A 53 -14.58 -0.61 5.50
N ASP A 54 -14.54 -1.88 5.91
CA ASP A 54 -13.40 -2.40 6.68
C ASP A 54 -12.14 -2.49 5.82
N VAL A 55 -12.29 -2.73 4.51
CA VAL A 55 -11.15 -2.74 3.59
C VAL A 55 -10.60 -1.32 3.45
N ARG A 56 -11.48 -0.31 3.26
CA ARG A 56 -11.06 1.09 3.19
C ARG A 56 -10.34 1.54 4.46
N MET A 57 -10.92 1.25 5.62
CA MET A 57 -10.35 1.63 6.92
C MET A 57 -8.96 1.03 7.12
N VAL A 58 -8.78 -0.26 6.81
CA VAL A 58 -7.48 -0.93 6.94
C VAL A 58 -6.46 -0.40 5.92
N ALA A 59 -6.89 -0.11 4.69
CA ALA A 59 -6.03 0.48 3.66
C ALA A 59 -5.51 1.86 4.09
N ASP A 60 -6.39 2.72 4.62
CA ASP A 60 -6.04 4.05 5.14
C ASP A 60 -5.05 3.96 6.31
N GLU A 61 -5.25 3.04 7.25
CA GLU A 61 -4.34 2.81 8.37
C GLU A 61 -2.96 2.32 7.88
N CYS A 62 -2.94 1.38 6.94
CA CYS A 62 -1.71 0.86 6.33
C CYS A 62 -0.95 1.96 5.58
N LEU A 63 -1.64 2.75 4.77
CA LEU A 63 -1.07 3.88 4.03
C LEU A 63 -0.44 4.90 4.98
N ASN A 64 -1.16 5.28 6.03
CA ASN A 64 -0.65 6.21 7.05
C ASN A 64 0.59 5.66 7.77
N LYS A 65 0.60 4.37 8.10
CA LYS A 65 1.73 3.71 8.75
C LYS A 65 2.96 3.67 7.84
N VAL A 66 2.78 3.34 6.56
CA VAL A 66 3.86 3.32 5.56
C VAL A 66 4.43 4.72 5.34
N ILE A 67 3.58 5.74 5.16
CA ILE A 67 4.02 7.13 4.98
C ILE A 67 4.86 7.58 6.18
N LYS A 68 4.35 7.39 7.42
CA LYS A 68 5.08 7.76 8.64
C LYS A 68 6.42 7.03 8.76
N ALA A 69 6.45 5.73 8.47
CA ALA A 69 7.65 4.91 8.63
C ALA A 69 8.74 5.18 7.59
N LEU A 70 8.38 5.81 6.46
CA LEU A 70 9.25 6.03 5.31
C LEU A 70 9.47 7.51 4.98
N MET A 71 8.87 8.43 5.74
CA MET A 71 8.94 9.88 5.49
C MET A 71 10.37 10.39 5.40
N ASP A 72 11.28 9.94 6.25
CA ASP A 72 12.66 10.44 6.26
C ASP A 72 13.56 9.79 5.21
N SER A 73 13.22 8.58 4.74
CA SER A 73 14.10 7.74 3.91
C SER A 73 13.66 7.64 2.45
N ASN A 74 12.36 7.82 2.17
CA ASN A 74 11.77 7.58 0.84
C ASN A 74 10.77 8.68 0.45
N LEU A 75 10.88 9.89 1.02
CA LEU A 75 9.96 11.00 0.75
C LEU A 75 9.70 11.24 -0.75
N PRO A 76 10.73 11.33 -1.62
CA PRO A 76 10.49 11.63 -3.03
C PRO A 76 9.65 10.55 -3.71
N ARG A 77 9.82 9.29 -3.30
CA ARG A 77 9.05 8.19 -3.86
C ARG A 77 7.60 8.22 -3.40
N LEU A 78 7.35 8.49 -2.12
CA LEU A 78 5.99 8.66 -1.59
C LEU A 78 5.25 9.80 -2.30
N GLN A 79 5.91 10.96 -2.44
CA GLN A 79 5.35 12.12 -3.12
C GLN A 79 5.03 11.83 -4.59
N LEU A 80 5.90 11.09 -5.29
CA LEU A 80 5.66 10.71 -6.69
C LEU A 80 4.40 9.86 -6.85
N GLU A 81 4.21 8.83 -6.01
CA GLU A 81 3.03 7.96 -6.13
C GLU A 81 1.73 8.71 -5.76
N LEU A 82 1.75 9.55 -4.72
CA LEU A 82 0.60 10.39 -4.37
C LEU A 82 0.24 11.37 -5.50
N TYR A 83 1.24 12.00 -6.12
CA TYR A 83 1.01 12.92 -7.24
C TYR A 83 0.40 12.20 -8.45
N LYS A 84 0.86 10.98 -8.77
CA LYS A 84 0.25 10.20 -9.86
C LYS A 84 -1.22 9.95 -9.62
N GLU A 85 -1.61 9.63 -8.38
CA GLU A 85 -3.02 9.39 -8.04
C GLU A 85 -3.87 10.66 -8.15
N ILE A 86 -3.38 11.80 -7.64
CA ILE A 86 -4.08 13.09 -7.77
C ILE A 86 -4.27 13.51 -9.23
N LYS A 87 -3.33 13.13 -10.11
CA LYS A 87 -3.36 13.48 -11.53
C LYS A 87 -4.33 12.61 -12.34
N LYS A 88 -4.64 11.39 -11.90
CA LYS A 88 -5.55 10.48 -12.61
C LYS A 88 -6.94 11.10 -12.76
#